data_AF-A0A4Q5QSM1-F1
#
_entry.id   AF-A0A4Q5QSM1-F1
#
_cell.length_a   1.000
_cell.length_b   1.000
_cell.length_c   1.000
_cell.angle_alpha   90.00
_cell.angle_beta   90.00
_cell.angle_gamma   90.00
#
_symmetry.space_group_name_H-M   'P 1'
#
loop_
_entity.id
_entity.type
_entity.pdbx_description
1 polymer ?
#
loop_
_entity_poly.entity_id
_entity_poly.type
_entity_poly.pdbx_seq_one_letter_code
_entity_poly.pdbx_strand_id
1 'polypeptide(L)' 'MTSSTAIIAELAPTGVLRAGLNLSNFLLISARDADGGPVGVAPDMAAAIAERLGVPVRYVSY' A
#
# COMPACT_ATOMS: atom_id res chain seq x y z
N MET A 1 3.26 12.93 13.77
CA MET A 1 2.03 12.30 14.29
C MET A 1 2.40 10.86 14.62
N THR A 2 2.45 10.46 15.89
CA THR A 2 2.86 9.11 16.28
C THR A 2 1.69 8.14 16.04
N SER A 3 1.85 7.23 15.09
CA SER A 3 0.87 6.16 14.86
C SER A 3 0.82 5.21 16.07
N SER A 4 -0.39 4.83 16.47
CA SER A 4 -0.58 3.94 17.63
C SER A 4 0.00 2.55 17.34
N THR A 5 0.78 2.02 18.28
CA THR A 5 1.41 0.69 18.18
C THR A 5 0.40 -0.43 17.87
N ALA A 6 -0.85 -0.29 18.35
CA ALA A 6 -1.93 -1.23 18.06
C ALA A 6 -2.26 -1.30 16.55
N ILE A 7 -2.28 -0.16 15.87
CA ILE A 7 -2.60 -0.10 14.43
C ILE A 7 -1.50 -0.76 13.60
N ILE A 8 -0.23 -0.52 13.97
CA ILE A 8 0.91 -1.16 13.30
C ILE A 8 0.86 -2.67 13.51
N ALA A 9 0.53 -3.13 14.72
CA ALA A 9 0.40 -4.55 15.02
C ALA A 9 -0.72 -5.23 14.21
N GLU A 10 -1.80 -4.53 13.90
CA GLU A 10 -2.90 -5.08 13.08
C GLU A 10 -2.60 -5.04 11.57
N LEU A 11 -2.12 -3.91 11.05
CA LEU A 11 -1.98 -3.69 9.61
C LEU A 11 -0.61 -4.10 9.05
N ALA A 12 0.44 -4.05 9.87
CA ALA A 12 1.81 -4.38 9.50
C ALA A 12 2.49 -5.25 10.59
N PRO A 13 1.91 -6.39 11.01
CA PRO A 13 2.45 -7.23 12.09
C PRO A 13 3.87 -7.76 11.83
N THR A 14 4.31 -7.75 10.58
CA THR A 14 5.65 -8.18 10.15
C THR A 14 6.59 -7.00 9.86
N GLY A 15 6.19 -5.79 10.27
CA GLY A 15 6.91 -4.55 9.99
C GLY A 15 6.74 -4.00 8.58
N VAL A 16 5.85 -4.58 7.75
CA VAL A 16 5.55 -4.12 6.38
C VAL A 16 4.04 -4.14 6.16
N LEU A 17 3.49 -3.04 5.66
CA LEU A 17 2.11 -2.98 5.19
C LEU A 17 2.00 -3.74 3.87
N ARG A 18 1.14 -4.76 3.82
CA ARG A 18 0.88 -5.52 2.58
C ARG A 18 -0.44 -5.05 1.98
N ALA A 19 -0.39 -4.43 0.81
CA ALA A 19 -1.56 -3.93 0.12
C ALA A 19 -1.93 -4.86 -1.05
N GLY A 20 -3.10 -5.49 -0.96
CA GLY A 20 -3.68 -6.27 -2.05
C GLY A 20 -4.25 -5.35 -3.13
N LEU A 21 -3.81 -5.52 -4.38
CA LEU A 21 -4.20 -4.66 -5.49
C LEU A 21 -4.84 -5.50 -6.59
N ASN A 22 -6.12 -5.22 -6.89
CA ASN A 22 -6.84 -5.86 -8.00
C ASN A 22 -6.55 -5.10 -9.29
N LEU A 23 -5.67 -5.65 -10.13
CA LEU A 23 -5.23 -5.04 -11.38
C LEU A 23 -6.35 -4.93 -12.43
N SER A 24 -7.43 -5.69 -12.28
CA SER A 24 -8.60 -5.62 -13.17
C SER A 24 -9.52 -4.43 -12.86
N ASN A 25 -9.30 -3.71 -11.75
CA ASN A 25 -10.03 -2.50 -11.42
C ASN A 25 -9.27 -1.25 -11.88
N PHE A 26 -9.43 -0.91 -13.16
CA PHE A 26 -8.72 0.22 -13.78
C PHE A 26 -9.07 1.60 -13.16
N LEU A 27 -10.20 1.70 -12.44
CA LEU A 27 -10.57 2.92 -11.72
C LEU A 27 -9.64 3.20 -10.53
N LEU A 28 -9.06 2.14 -9.97
CA LEU A 28 -8.16 2.22 -8.82
C LEU A 28 -6.69 2.05 -9.20
N ILE A 29 -6.42 1.41 -10.34
CA ILE A 29 -5.07 1.17 -10.88
C ILE A 29 -5.09 1.55 -12.35
N SER A 30 -4.67 2.77 -12.64
CA SER A 30 -4.82 3.40 -13.95
C SER A 30 -3.63 3.16 -14.88
N ALA A 31 -2.46 2.81 -14.33
CA ALA A 31 -1.24 2.64 -15.12
C ALA A 31 -0.22 1.73 -14.42
N ARG A 32 0.92 1.55 -15.09
CA ARG A 32 2.16 1.01 -14.51
C ARG A 32 3.29 2.00 -14.68
N ASP A 33 4.20 2.05 -13.72
CA ASP A 33 5.44 2.83 -13.83
C ASP A 33 6.48 2.14 -14.73
N ALA A 34 7.66 2.74 -14.87
CA ALA A 34 8.75 2.23 -15.72
C ALA A 34 9.30 0.87 -15.23
N ASP A 35 9.18 0.59 -13.94
CA ASP A 35 9.62 -0.67 -13.32
C ASP A 35 8.50 -1.72 -13.28
N GLY A 36 7.33 -1.40 -13.86
CA GLY A 36 6.15 -2.27 -13.94
C GLY A 36 5.25 -2.25 -12.70
N GLY A 37 5.55 -1.38 -11.72
CA GLY A 37 4.78 -1.18 -10.49
C GLY A 37 3.41 -0.57 -10.75
N PRO A 38 2.39 -0.88 -9.93
CA PRO A 38 1.03 -0.37 -10.13
C PRO A 38 0.92 1.12 -9.77
N VAL A 39 0.27 1.90 -10.61
CA VAL A 39 0.02 3.34 -10.42
C VAL A 39 -1.48 3.60 -10.40
N GLY A 40 -1.94 4.46 -9.49
CA GLY A 40 -3.34 4.84 -9.35
C GLY A 40 -3.75 5.08 -7.90
N VAL A 41 -5.05 5.33 -7.69
CA VAL A 41 -5.60 5.69 -6.38
C VAL A 41 -5.30 4.65 -5.31
N ALA A 42 -5.44 3.35 -5.60
CA ALA A 42 -5.20 2.31 -4.60
C ALA A 42 -3.73 2.20 -4.15
N PRO A 43 -2.73 2.08 -5.05
CA PRO A 43 -1.32 2.07 -4.63
C PRO A 43 -0.90 3.38 -3.94
N ASP A 44 -1.41 4.55 -4.36
CA ASP A 44 -1.14 5.84 -3.72
C ASP A 44 -1.68 5.88 -2.28
N MET A 45 -2.92 5.44 -2.08
CA MET A 45 -3.52 5.35 -0.74
C MET A 45 -2.75 4.39 0.16
N ALA A 46 -2.32 3.24 -0.36
CA ALA A 46 -1.52 2.29 0.39
C ALA A 46 -0.15 2.86 0.78
N ALA A 47 0.52 3.58 -0.11
CA ALA A 47 1.77 4.28 0.18
C ALA A 47 1.58 5.33 1.28
N ALA A 48 0.54 6.16 1.18
CA ALA A 48 0.24 7.20 2.17
C ALA A 48 -0.10 6.62 3.55
N ILE A 49 -0.79 5.49 3.61
CA ILE A 49 -1.05 4.77 4.88
C ILE A 49 0.26 4.27 5.47
N ALA A 50 1.11 3.62 4.67
CA ALA A 50 2.39 3.09 5.13
C ALA A 50 3.32 4.20 5.65
N GLU A 51 3.38 5.33 4.94
CA GLU A 51 4.12 6.53 5.36
C GLU A 51 3.64 7.05 6.72
N ARG A 52 2.32 7.17 6.91
CA ARG A 52 1.75 7.61 8.20
C ARG A 52 2.06 6.62 9.32
N LEU A 53 2.06 5.33 9.03
CA LEU A 53 2.43 4.27 9.98
C LEU A 53 3.94 4.17 10.23
N GLY A 54 4.77 4.79 9.39
CA GLY A 54 6.23 4.70 9.49
C GLY A 54 6.78 3.31 9.12
N VAL A 55 6.09 2.58 8.24
CA VAL A 55 6.49 1.23 7.78
C VAL A 55 6.59 1.19 6.25
N PRO A 56 7.40 0.28 5.67
CA PRO A 56 7.38 0.05 4.24
C PRO A 56 6.03 -0.49 3.74
N VAL A 57 5.72 -0.23 2.48
CA VAL A 57 4.60 -0.88 1.77
C VAL A 57 5.13 -1.94 0.81
N ARG A 58 4.38 -3.04 0.70
CA ARG A 58 4.57 -4.06 -0.35
C ARG A 58 3.25 -4.29 -1.06
N TYR A 59 3.25 -4.08 -2.36
CA TYR A 59 2.11 -4.39 -3.21
C TYR A 59 2.05 -5.90 -3.50
N VAL A 60 0.85 -6.47 -3.34
CA VAL A 60 0.55 -7.85 -3.72
C VAL A 60 -0.55 -7.78 -4.78
N SER A 61 -0.16 -7.98 -6.03
CA SER A 61 -1.06 -7.83 -7.17
C SER A 61 -1.78 -9.14 -7.50
N TYR A 62 -3.06 -9.02 -7.82
CA TYR A 62 -3.92 -10.10 -8.30
C TYR A 62 -4.72 -9.65 -9.53
#